data_AF-A0A8J3IWQ5-F1
#
_entry.id   AF-A0A8J3IWQ5-F1
#
_cell.length_a   1.000
_cell.length_b   1.000
_cell.length_c   1.000
_cell.angle_alpha   90.00
_cell.angle_beta   90.00
_cell.angle_gamma   90.00
#
_symmetry.space_group_name_H-M   'P 1'
#
loop_
_entity.id
_entity.type
_entity.pdbx_description
1 polymer ?
#
loop_
_entity_poly.entity_id
_entity_poly.type
_entity_poly.pdbx_seq_one_letter_code
_entity_poly.pdbx_strand_id
1 'polypeptide(L)'
;MNSLREPMIQSKGKIARVRHGLLHFAEVELTVSSADEMVVTFDCHGEGFISQGYIEVVPAKGYDDWKHGALAGITYALGKCSDHPCNVTVTYIAGLTTDTNPSIVGGAAIQAIWSALQYEPTAEEQTHIEKIVFQSFTQPFDHVPDFGS
;
A
#
# COMPACT_ATOMS: atom_id res chain seq x y z
N MET A 1 -0.86 -0.09 37.12
CA MET A 1 0.12 0.06 36.02
C MET A 1 -0.63 0.56 34.81
N ASN A 2 -0.54 1.86 34.52
CA ASN A 2 -1.07 2.39 33.26
C ASN A 2 -0.10 1.97 32.16
N SER A 3 -0.48 0.96 31.38
CA SER A 3 0.18 0.67 30.11
C SER A 3 -0.04 1.90 29.22
N LEU A 4 1.00 2.72 29.10
CA LEU A 4 1.06 3.76 28.09
C LEU A 4 1.02 3.03 26.76
N ARG A 5 -0.15 3.02 26.10
CA ARG A 5 -0.25 2.54 24.72
C ARG A 5 0.72 3.37 23.90
N GLU A 6 1.65 2.71 23.22
CA GLU A 6 2.54 3.38 22.27
C GLU A 6 1.71 4.15 21.24
N PRO A 7 2.20 5.31 20.76
CA PRO A 7 1.45 6.13 19.83
C PRO A 7 1.21 5.38 18.52
N MET A 8 -0.05 5.24 18.17
CA MET A 8 -0.48 4.71 16.88
C MET A 8 -0.45 5.84 15.86
N ILE A 9 0.40 5.71 14.84
CA ILE A 9 0.57 6.70 13.77
C ILE A 9 -0.36 6.33 12.63
N GLN A 10 -1.31 7.20 12.29
CA GLN A 10 -2.13 7.04 11.10
C GLN A 10 -1.46 7.74 9.91
N SER A 11 -1.44 7.08 8.76
CA SER A 11 -0.82 7.61 7.54
C SER A 11 -1.58 7.18 6.29
N LYS A 12 -1.34 7.90 5.20
CA LYS A 12 -1.96 7.69 3.89
C LYS A 12 -0.93 7.83 2.78
N GLY A 13 -1.00 6.94 1.80
CA GLY A 13 -0.23 7.01 0.55
C GLY A 13 -1.17 7.02 -0.66
N LYS A 14 -0.71 7.61 -1.77
CA LYS A 14 -1.53 7.79 -2.97
C LYS A 14 -0.71 7.80 -4.24
N ILE A 15 -1.03 6.87 -5.14
CA ILE A 15 -0.66 6.97 -6.55
C ILE A 15 -1.85 7.55 -7.32
N ALA A 16 -1.62 8.63 -8.06
CA ALA A 16 -2.61 9.24 -8.94
C ALA A 16 -1.88 9.97 -10.06
N ARG A 17 -1.44 9.23 -11.08
CA ARG A 17 -0.57 9.73 -12.14
C ARG A 17 -0.94 9.13 -13.49
N VAL A 18 -0.76 9.91 -14.55
CA VAL A 18 -0.86 9.42 -15.93
C VAL A 18 0.55 9.20 -16.47
N ARG A 19 0.82 7.98 -16.96
CA ARG A 19 2.07 7.61 -17.61
C ARG A 19 1.77 6.82 -18.87
N HIS A 20 2.36 7.23 -19.99
CA HIS A 20 2.15 6.60 -21.31
C HIS A 20 0.66 6.48 -21.71
N GLY A 21 -0.17 7.44 -21.32
CA GLY A 21 -1.62 7.43 -21.61
C GLY A 21 -2.46 6.56 -20.69
N LEU A 22 -1.87 5.89 -19.69
CA LEU A 22 -2.58 5.07 -18.71
C LEU A 22 -2.64 5.79 -17.36
N LEU A 23 -3.83 5.83 -16.77
CA LEU A 23 -4.00 6.27 -15.40
C LEU A 23 -3.54 5.15 -14.46
N HIS A 24 -2.79 5.55 -13.43
CA HIS A 24 -2.41 4.69 -12.32
C HIS A 24 -2.98 5.33 -11.06
N PHE A 25 -3.92 4.65 -10.42
CA PHE A 25 -4.61 5.15 -9.25
C PHE A 25 -4.63 4.10 -8.13
N ALA A 26 -4.27 4.50 -6.91
CA ALA A 26 -4.60 3.79 -5.69
C ALA A 26 -4.44 4.73 -4.49
N GLU A 27 -5.25 4.51 -3.46
CA GLU A 27 -5.08 5.10 -2.14
C GLU A 27 -5.00 4.01 -1.08
N VAL A 28 -4.07 4.15 -0.15
CA VAL A 28 -3.92 3.23 1.00
C VAL A 28 -3.84 4.06 2.27
N GLU A 29 -4.66 3.73 3.26
CA GLU A 29 -4.56 4.28 4.61
C GLU A 29 -4.27 3.16 5.59
N LEU A 30 -3.38 3.44 6.53
CA LEU A 30 -2.91 2.47 7.50
C LEU A 30 -2.60 3.14 8.84
N THR A 31 -2.47 2.30 9.85
CA THR A 31 -1.90 2.66 11.15
C THR A 31 -0.64 1.85 11.39
N VAL A 32 0.34 2.48 12.03
CA VAL A 32 1.60 1.85 12.45
C VAL A 32 1.76 2.02 13.96
N SER A 33 2.14 0.94 14.64
CA SER A 33 2.58 0.98 16.04
C SER A 33 3.80 0.09 16.21
N SER A 34 4.65 0.39 17.19
CA SER A 34 5.74 -0.50 17.56
C SER A 34 5.19 -1.82 18.16
N ALA A 35 5.97 -2.88 18.00
CA ALA A 35 5.59 -4.24 18.37
C ALA A 35 6.83 -5.12 18.57
N ASP A 36 6.64 -6.27 19.23
CA ASP A 36 7.69 -7.29 19.38
C ASP A 36 7.90 -8.10 18.09
N GLU A 37 6.88 -8.20 17.24
CA GLU A 37 6.89 -8.92 15.98
C GLU A 37 6.21 -8.09 14.89
N MET A 38 6.64 -8.28 13.64
CA MET A 38 6.01 -7.61 12.51
C MET A 38 4.73 -8.35 12.12
N VAL A 39 3.58 -7.68 12.28
CA VAL A 39 2.29 -8.21 11.85
C VAL A 39 1.60 -7.18 10.96
N VAL A 40 1.18 -7.62 9.77
CA VAL A 40 0.34 -6.82 8.87
C VAL A 40 -1.06 -7.41 8.87
N THR A 41 -2.05 -6.57 9.19
CA THR A 41 -3.47 -6.94 9.20
C THR A 41 -4.28 -6.04 8.26
N PHE A 42 -5.39 -6.56 7.75
CA PHE A 42 -6.31 -5.84 6.88
C PHE A 42 -7.67 -5.72 7.57
N ASP A 43 -8.05 -4.50 7.93
CA ASP A 43 -9.32 -4.15 8.57
C ASP A 43 -10.12 -3.19 7.66
N CYS A 44 -10.28 -3.61 6.40
CA CYS A 44 -10.98 -2.82 5.39
C CYS A 44 -12.50 -3.09 5.45
N HIS A 45 -13.30 -2.03 5.34
CA HIS A 45 -14.77 -2.11 5.44
C HIS A 45 -15.50 -1.43 4.27
N GLY A 46 -14.90 -1.38 3.09
CA GLY A 46 -15.54 -0.82 1.89
C GLY A 46 -16.68 -1.69 1.33
N GLU A 47 -17.36 -1.16 0.32
CA GLU A 47 -18.46 -1.84 -0.37
C GLU A 47 -18.01 -2.68 -1.58
N GLY A 48 -16.74 -2.57 -1.99
CA GLY A 48 -16.22 -3.18 -3.21
C GLY A 48 -16.73 -2.49 -4.48
N PHE A 49 -16.89 -3.28 -5.54
CA PHE A 49 -17.36 -2.79 -6.83
C PHE A 49 -18.85 -2.47 -6.78
N ILE A 50 -19.19 -1.20 -7.00
CA ILE A 50 -20.57 -0.73 -7.13
C ILE A 50 -20.92 -0.59 -8.61
N SER A 51 -20.13 0.22 -9.34
CA SER A 51 -20.29 0.43 -10.78
C SER A 51 -19.03 1.04 -11.39
N GLN A 52 -18.91 0.94 -12.72
CA GLN A 52 -17.78 1.49 -13.45
C GLN A 52 -17.69 3.02 -13.29
N GLY A 53 -16.47 3.53 -13.10
CA GLY A 53 -16.20 4.97 -12.94
C GLY A 53 -16.32 5.48 -11.50
N TYR A 54 -16.73 4.62 -10.56
CA TYR A 54 -16.69 4.93 -9.13
C TYR A 54 -15.40 4.41 -8.52
N ILE A 55 -14.95 5.11 -7.47
CA ILE A 55 -13.87 4.60 -6.62
C ILE A 55 -14.41 3.38 -5.86
N GLU A 56 -13.72 2.27 -6.01
CA GLU A 56 -13.95 1.05 -5.24
C GLU A 56 -13.17 1.12 -3.95
N VAL A 57 -13.83 0.83 -2.84
CA VAL A 57 -13.17 0.69 -1.54
C VAL A 57 -13.19 -0.77 -1.17
N VAL A 58 -12.02 -1.31 -0.85
CA VAL A 58 -11.85 -2.74 -0.57
C VAL A 58 -12.69 -3.17 0.63
N PRO A 59 -13.51 -4.22 0.51
CA PRO A 59 -14.27 -4.81 1.61
C PRO A 59 -13.40 -5.75 2.46
N ALA A 60 -13.99 -6.23 3.56
CA ALA A 60 -13.33 -7.18 4.46
C ALA A 60 -12.96 -8.51 3.76
N LYS A 61 -13.74 -8.97 2.77
CA LYS A 61 -13.54 -10.23 2.03
C LYS A 61 -13.36 -10.00 0.54
N GLY A 62 -12.41 -10.69 -0.09
CA GLY A 62 -12.05 -10.50 -1.50
C GLY A 62 -11.02 -9.39 -1.71
N TYR A 63 -10.74 -9.06 -2.97
CA TYR A 63 -9.65 -8.16 -3.38
C TYR A 63 -8.29 -8.62 -2.84
N ASP A 64 -8.09 -9.94 -2.82
CA ASP A 64 -6.92 -10.56 -2.20
C ASP A 64 -5.64 -10.19 -2.95
N ASP A 65 -5.72 -9.99 -4.27
CA ASP A 65 -4.65 -9.47 -5.11
C ASP A 65 -4.22 -8.06 -4.67
N TRP A 66 -5.16 -7.14 -4.43
CA TRP A 66 -4.83 -5.79 -3.95
C TRP A 66 -4.25 -5.82 -2.53
N LYS A 67 -4.80 -6.66 -1.65
CA LYS A 67 -4.27 -6.87 -0.29
C LYS A 67 -2.85 -7.44 -0.34
N HIS A 68 -2.58 -8.40 -1.20
CA HIS A 68 -1.22 -8.92 -1.40
C HIS A 68 -0.28 -7.86 -1.98
N GLY A 69 -0.74 -7.02 -2.91
CA GLY A 69 0.02 -5.86 -3.39
C GLY A 69 0.40 -4.89 -2.28
N ALA A 70 -0.56 -4.54 -1.41
CA ALA A 70 -0.30 -3.71 -0.22
C ALA A 70 0.70 -4.38 0.73
N LEU A 71 0.54 -5.68 1.01
CA LEU A 71 1.45 -6.44 1.87
C LEU A 71 2.89 -6.42 1.33
N ALA A 72 3.07 -6.66 0.03
CA ALA A 72 4.38 -6.61 -0.62
C ALA A 72 5.02 -5.23 -0.48
N GLY A 73 4.26 -4.16 -0.72
CA GLY A 73 4.73 -2.78 -0.54
C GLY A 73 5.09 -2.45 0.91
N ILE A 74 4.24 -2.82 1.88
CA ILE A 74 4.50 -2.60 3.31
C ILE A 74 5.78 -3.32 3.75
N THR A 75 5.95 -4.58 3.33
CA THR A 75 7.10 -5.40 3.71
C THR A 75 8.39 -4.80 3.17
N TYR A 76 8.41 -4.41 1.90
CA TYR A 76 9.55 -3.71 1.31
C TYR A 76 9.87 -2.41 2.06
N ALA A 77 8.86 -1.57 2.28
CA ALA A 77 9.06 -0.27 2.92
C ALA A 77 9.64 -0.41 4.33
N LEU A 78 9.08 -1.31 5.15
CA LEU A 78 9.60 -1.58 6.50
C LEU A 78 11.03 -2.10 6.47
N GLY A 79 11.38 -2.98 5.53
CA GLY A 79 12.75 -3.47 5.34
C GLY A 79 13.76 -2.36 4.99
N LYS A 80 13.31 -1.20 4.51
CA LYS A 80 14.18 -0.03 4.21
C LYS A 80 14.29 0.98 5.35
N CYS A 81 13.26 1.10 6.19
CA CYS A 81 13.13 2.25 7.08
C CYS A 81 12.92 1.92 8.55
N SER A 82 12.81 0.64 8.92
CA SER A 82 12.62 0.25 10.32
C SER A 82 13.62 -0.82 10.75
N ASP A 83 14.38 -0.50 11.79
CA ASP A 83 15.24 -1.46 12.51
C ASP A 83 14.44 -2.24 13.59
N HIS A 84 13.18 -1.88 13.80
CA HIS A 84 12.31 -2.46 14.82
C HIS A 84 11.03 -3.06 14.21
N PRO A 85 10.52 -4.17 14.76
CA PRO A 85 9.24 -4.71 14.32
C PRO A 85 8.10 -3.71 14.56
N CYS A 86 7.14 -3.69 13.64
CA CYS A 86 5.96 -2.83 13.72
C CYS A 86 4.71 -3.63 13.38
N ASN A 87 3.63 -3.33 14.09
CA ASN A 87 2.29 -3.73 13.68
C ASN A 87 1.75 -2.70 12.70
N VAL A 88 1.24 -3.19 11.58
CA VAL A 88 0.58 -2.38 10.56
C VAL A 88 -0.84 -2.87 10.39
N THR A 89 -1.82 -1.98 10.53
CA THR A 89 -3.21 -2.26 10.18
C THR A 89 -3.60 -1.41 8.99
N VAL A 90 -3.87 -2.05 7.86
CA VAL A 90 -4.41 -1.39 6.67
C VAL A 90 -5.91 -1.23 6.85
N THR A 91 -6.37 0.01 6.97
CA THR A 91 -7.78 0.34 7.26
C THR A 91 -8.55 0.72 6.01
N TYR A 92 -7.84 1.10 4.94
CA TYR A 92 -8.45 1.55 3.69
C TYR A 92 -7.56 1.22 2.51
N ILE A 93 -8.15 0.65 1.47
CA ILE A 93 -7.56 0.54 0.14
C ILE A 93 -8.64 0.97 -0.84
N ALA A 94 -8.30 1.86 -1.75
CA ALA A 94 -9.22 2.28 -2.79
C ALA A 94 -8.57 2.41 -4.16
N GLY A 95 -9.38 2.18 -5.19
CA GLY A 95 -8.94 2.10 -6.57
C GLY A 95 -10.06 2.40 -7.58
N LEU A 96 -9.71 2.37 -8.85
CA LEU A 96 -10.62 2.38 -9.99
C LEU A 96 -10.41 1.06 -10.75
N THR A 97 -11.50 0.33 -11.06
CA THR A 97 -11.45 -1.05 -11.60
C THR A 97 -10.41 -1.27 -12.69
N THR A 98 -10.26 -0.31 -13.61
CA THR A 98 -9.41 -0.41 -14.80
C THR A 98 -8.03 0.21 -14.62
N ASP A 99 -7.85 1.06 -13.60
CA ASP A 99 -6.66 1.89 -13.41
C ASP A 99 -5.91 1.54 -12.12
N THR A 100 -6.32 0.46 -11.44
CA THR A 100 -5.74 -0.04 -10.20
C THR A 100 -5.42 -1.52 -10.33
N ASN A 101 -4.17 -1.87 -10.04
CA ASN A 101 -3.69 -3.23 -9.93
C ASN A 101 -2.82 -3.38 -8.65
N PRO A 102 -2.46 -4.61 -8.25
CA PRO A 102 -1.68 -4.83 -7.03
C PRO A 102 -0.37 -4.04 -6.95
N SER A 103 0.31 -3.80 -8.08
CA SER A 103 1.53 -3.00 -8.12
C SER A 103 1.30 -1.54 -7.72
N ILE A 104 0.21 -0.96 -8.21
CA ILE A 104 -0.16 0.44 -7.90
C ILE A 104 -0.57 0.54 -6.42
N VAL A 105 -1.31 -0.45 -5.91
CA VAL A 105 -1.67 -0.53 -4.48
C VAL A 105 -0.42 -0.66 -3.60
N GLY A 106 0.52 -1.53 -3.97
CA GLY A 106 1.79 -1.67 -3.26
C GLY A 106 2.62 -0.39 -3.24
N GLY A 107 2.68 0.33 -4.36
CA GLY A 107 3.33 1.64 -4.42
C GLY A 107 2.69 2.68 -3.50
N ALA A 108 1.35 2.71 -3.41
CA ALA A 108 0.65 3.57 -2.46
C ALA A 108 0.92 3.16 -1.01
N ALA A 109 0.98 1.86 -0.72
CA ALA A 109 1.27 1.35 0.62
C ALA A 109 2.71 1.70 1.08
N ILE A 110 3.69 1.65 0.16
CA ILE A 110 5.07 2.10 0.43
C ILE A 110 5.08 3.57 0.86
N GLN A 111 4.40 4.44 0.11
CA GLN A 111 4.31 5.87 0.46
C GLN A 111 3.66 6.09 1.82
N ALA A 112 2.64 5.30 2.17
CA ALA A 112 1.97 5.39 3.45
C ALA A 112 2.92 5.04 4.62
N ILE A 113 3.70 3.95 4.50
CA ILE A 113 4.70 3.55 5.51
C ILE A 113 5.80 4.60 5.63
N TRP A 114 6.41 5.01 4.53
CA TRP A 114 7.49 6.00 4.57
C TRP A 114 7.03 7.33 5.13
N SER A 115 5.81 7.76 4.82
CA SER A 115 5.24 8.96 5.45
C SER A 115 4.98 8.77 6.95
N ALA A 116 4.54 7.59 7.39
CA ALA A 116 4.31 7.30 8.81
C ALA A 116 5.61 7.34 9.62
N LEU A 117 6.68 6.78 9.05
CA LEU A 117 7.99 6.66 9.68
C LEU A 117 8.93 7.81 9.33
N GLN A 118 8.43 8.83 8.64
CA GLN A 118 9.19 10.01 8.20
C GLN A 118 10.47 9.65 7.43
N TYR A 119 10.41 8.56 6.66
CA TYR A 119 11.52 8.10 5.84
C TYR A 119 11.58 8.88 4.52
N GLU A 120 12.77 9.38 4.20
CA GLU A 120 13.04 10.06 2.93
C GLU A 120 13.75 9.09 1.97
N PRO A 121 13.05 8.56 0.96
CA PRO A 121 13.64 7.57 0.05
C PRO A 121 14.66 8.21 -0.89
N THR A 122 15.71 7.46 -1.19
CA THR A 122 16.70 7.86 -2.19
C THR A 122 16.08 7.95 -3.60
N ALA A 123 16.74 8.70 -4.50
CA ALA A 123 16.29 8.79 -5.88
C ALA A 123 16.27 7.43 -6.59
N GLU A 124 17.17 6.52 -6.22
CA GLU A 124 17.22 5.16 -6.76
C GLU A 124 16.01 4.33 -6.32
N GLU A 125 15.65 4.37 -5.04
CA GLU A 125 14.48 3.67 -4.51
C GLU A 125 13.18 4.22 -5.12
N GLN A 126 13.06 5.54 -5.23
CA GLN A 126 11.92 6.16 -5.91
C GLN A 126 11.83 5.69 -7.37
N THR A 127 12.94 5.70 -8.10
CA THR A 127 12.98 5.25 -9.50
C THR A 127 12.61 3.78 -9.64
N HIS A 128 13.09 2.93 -8.73
CA HIS A 128 12.78 1.50 -8.70
C HIS A 128 11.28 1.25 -8.50
N ILE A 129 10.66 1.90 -7.52
CA ILE A 129 9.22 1.78 -7.27
C ILE A 129 8.41 2.31 -8.45
N GLU A 130 8.76 3.50 -8.95
CA GLU A 130 8.07 4.09 -10.10
C GLU A 130 8.14 3.19 -11.32
N LYS A 131 9.28 2.53 -11.56
CA LYS A 131 9.42 1.57 -12.65
C LYS A 131 8.45 0.41 -12.49
N ILE A 132 8.37 -0.21 -11.31
CA ILE A 132 7.44 -1.33 -11.04
C ILE A 132 5.99 -0.87 -11.21
N VAL A 133 5.62 0.25 -10.60
CA VAL A 133 4.25 0.80 -10.64
C VAL A 133 3.83 1.15 -12.05
N PHE A 134 4.66 1.90 -12.80
CA PHE A 134 4.29 2.42 -14.12
C PHE A 134 4.52 1.47 -15.28
N GLN A 135 5.16 0.31 -15.04
CA GLN A 135 5.24 -0.80 -15.99
C GLN A 135 4.24 -1.92 -15.68
N SER A 136 3.43 -1.78 -14.63
CA SER A 136 2.52 -2.84 -14.14
C SER A 136 1.52 -3.34 -15.18
N PHE A 137 1.04 -2.48 -16.09
CA PHE A 137 0.15 -2.87 -17.18
C PHE A 137 0.81 -3.77 -18.26
N THR A 138 2.11 -4.02 -18.18
CA THR A 138 2.79 -5.01 -19.05
C THR A 138 2.71 -6.44 -18.50
N GLN A 139 2.21 -6.59 -17.28
CA GLN A 139 2.00 -7.87 -16.59
C GLN A 139 0.51 -8.22 -16.55
N PRO A 140 0.14 -9.46 -16.17
CA PRO A 140 -1.24 -9.78 -15.82
C PRO A 140 -1.81 -8.80 -14.79
N PHE A 141 -3.10 -8.47 -14.91
CA PHE A 141 -3.72 -7.41 -14.10
C PHE A 141 -3.75 -7.72 -12.60
N ASP A 142 -3.78 -9.00 -12.24
CA ASP A 142 -3.77 -9.54 -10.88
C ASP A 142 -2.34 -9.86 -10.37
N HIS A 143 -1.31 -9.51 -11.15
CA HIS A 143 0.08 -9.79 -10.78
C HIS A 143 0.49 -8.99 -9.54
N VAL A 144 0.85 -9.70 -8.48
CA VAL A 144 1.43 -9.13 -7.26
C VAL A 144 2.92 -8.83 -7.52
N PRO A 145 3.37 -7.57 -7.33
CA PRO A 145 4.76 -7.20 -7.58
C PRO A 145 5.71 -7.82 -6.56
N ASP A 146 6.96 -7.99 -6.98
CA ASP A 146 8.10 -8.11 -6.08
C ASP A 146 8.87 -6.79 -6.10
N PHE A 147 8.86 -6.06 -4.99
CA PHE A 147 9.63 -4.82 -4.83
C PHE A 147 11.07 -5.07 -4.40
N GLY A 148 11.46 -6.32 -4.17
CA GLY A 148 12.69 -6.73 -3.52
C GLY A 148 12.52 -6.81 -2.00
N SER A 149 13.38 -7.58 -1.34
CA SER A 149 13.53 -7.63 0.11
C SER A 149 14.93 -7.21 0.50
#